data_AF-A0A2G2W9D3-F1
#
_entry.id   AF-A0A2G2W9D3-F1
#
_cell.length_a   1.000
_cell.length_b   1.000
_cell.length_c   1.000
_cell.angle_alpha   90.00
_cell.angle_beta   90.00
_cell.angle_gamma   90.00
#
_symmetry.space_group_name_H-M   'P 1'
#
loop_
_entity.id
_entity.type
_entity.pdbx_description
1 polymer ?
#
loop_
_entity_poly.entity_id
_entity_poly.type
_entity_poly.pdbx_seq_one_letter_code
_entity_poly.pdbx_strand_id
1 'polypeptide(L)'
;MEGTMKCSANYVPLSPISFLERSAVVYSNRLSIVHGDVKFTWRETCDRCLRLASALTQLGISRGGVVAALAPNIPAMYELHFGVQING
;
A
#
# COMPACT_ATOMS: atom_id res chain seq x y z
N MET A 1 18.53 20.60 21.79
CA MET A 1 18.47 19.16 22.13
C MET A 1 18.97 18.40 20.92
N GLU A 2 20.22 17.94 20.96
CA GLU A 2 20.72 16.99 19.96
C GLU A 2 19.98 15.67 20.17
N GLY A 3 19.14 15.30 19.21
CA GLY A 3 18.46 14.01 19.22
C GLY A 3 19.47 12.86 19.09
N THR A 4 19.13 11.69 19.61
CA THR A 4 19.94 10.47 19.49
C THR A 4 20.36 10.22 18.04
N MET A 5 21.62 9.83 17.81
CA MET A 5 22.11 9.43 16.49
C MET A 5 21.15 8.44 15.83
N LYS A 6 20.84 8.66 14.55
CA LYS A 6 19.98 7.76 13.78
C LYS A 6 20.70 6.42 13.62
N CYS A 7 20.03 5.36 14.03
CA CYS A 7 20.46 3.97 13.90
C CYS A 7 19.27 3.11 13.47
N SER A 8 19.52 1.83 13.17
CA SER A 8 18.48 0.89 12.77
C SER A 8 17.35 0.74 13.80
N ALA A 9 17.61 0.99 15.08
CA ALA A 9 16.62 0.88 16.15
C ALA A 9 15.64 2.06 16.22
N ASN A 10 16.02 3.26 15.76
CA ASN A 10 15.22 4.48 15.90
C ASN A 10 14.89 5.16 14.56
N TYR A 11 15.35 4.62 13.44
CA TYR A 11 15.14 5.23 12.13
C TYR A 11 14.84 4.19 11.05
N VAL A 12 13.71 4.37 10.37
CA VAL A 12 13.37 3.73 9.10
C VAL A 12 12.69 4.78 8.22
N PRO A 13 13.07 4.93 6.93
CA PRO A 13 12.36 5.84 6.04
C PRO A 13 10.91 5.35 5.87
N LEU A 14 9.96 6.27 6.07
CA LEU A 14 8.55 5.97 5.83
C LEU A 14 8.31 5.82 4.33
N SER A 15 7.60 4.75 3.97
CA SER A 15 7.08 4.54 2.62
C SER A 15 5.61 4.15 2.73
N PRO A 16 4.79 4.39 1.69
CA PRO A 16 3.40 3.95 1.73
C PRO A 16 3.30 2.41 1.85
N ILE A 17 4.29 1.68 1.34
CA ILE A 17 4.39 0.22 1.51
C ILE A 17 4.59 -0.15 2.98
N SER A 18 5.57 0.45 3.67
CA SER A 18 5.82 0.14 5.09
C SER A 18 4.66 0.55 5.99
N PHE A 19 3.92 1.60 5.60
CA PHE A 19 2.66 1.96 6.24
C PHE A 19 1.56 0.90 6.03
N LEU A 20 1.37 0.43 4.80
CA LEU A 20 0.36 -0.60 4.48
C LEU A 20 0.65 -1.91 5.23
N GLU A 21 1.89 -2.41 5.16
CA GLU A 21 2.32 -3.64 5.83
C GLU A 21 2.09 -3.56 7.34
N ARG A 22 2.55 -2.46 7.96
CA ARG A 22 2.37 -2.24 9.40
C ARG A 22 0.90 -2.16 9.78
N SER A 23 0.07 -1.49 8.97
CA SER A 23 -1.36 -1.34 9.23
C SER A 23 -2.10 -2.67 9.11
N ALA A 24 -1.73 -3.50 8.12
CA ALA A 24 -2.28 -4.84 7.94
C ALA A 24 -1.97 -5.78 9.12
N VAL A 25 -0.82 -5.60 9.79
CA VAL A 25 -0.44 -6.37 10.98
C VAL A 25 -1.11 -5.81 12.24
N VAL A 26 -0.90 -4.52 12.53
CA VAL A 26 -1.30 -3.90 13.81
C VAL A 26 -2.80 -3.64 13.88
N TYR A 27 -3.42 -3.27 12.76
CA TYR A 27 -4.83 -2.90 12.67
C TYR A 27 -5.62 -3.83 11.76
N SER A 28 -5.18 -5.08 11.64
CA SER A 28 -5.70 -6.10 10.71
C SER A 28 -7.21 -6.08 10.48
N ASN A 29 -8.01 -6.11 11.55
CA ASN A 29 -9.48 -6.18 11.50
C ASN A 29 -10.17 -4.81 11.53
N ARG A 30 -9.43 -3.70 11.60
CA ARG A 30 -10.01 -2.36 11.53
C ARG A 30 -10.27 -1.98 10.07
N LEU A 31 -11.33 -1.20 9.87
CA LEU A 31 -11.66 -0.67 8.54
C LEU A 31 -10.55 0.25 8.03
N SER A 32 -10.10 -0.02 6.81
CA SER A 32 -9.17 0.79 6.02
C SER A 32 -9.92 1.67 5.02
N ILE A 33 -11.02 1.15 4.44
CA ILE A 33 -11.81 1.81 3.41
C ILE A 33 -13.30 1.64 3.73
N VAL A 34 -14.06 2.71 3.58
CA VAL A 34 -15.53 2.72 3.56
C VAL A 34 -15.98 3.50 2.34
N HIS A 35 -16.68 2.83 1.42
CA HIS A 35 -17.19 3.41 0.17
C HIS A 35 -18.60 2.88 -0.10
N GLY A 36 -19.62 3.60 0.37
CA GLY A 36 -21.00 3.11 0.38
C GLY A 36 -21.11 1.82 1.18
N ASP A 37 -21.65 0.78 0.56
CA ASP A 37 -21.78 -0.55 1.16
C ASP A 37 -20.47 -1.36 1.14
N VAL A 38 -19.48 -0.93 0.33
CA VAL A 38 -18.18 -1.58 0.26
C VAL A 38 -17.33 -1.15 1.44
N LYS A 39 -16.87 -2.14 2.21
CA LYS A 39 -15.98 -1.94 3.35
C LYS A 39 -14.86 -2.94 3.27
N PHE A 40 -13.64 -2.49 3.53
CA PHE A 40 -12.47 -3.35 3.63
C PHE A 40 -11.74 -3.06 4.94
N THR A 41 -11.18 -4.12 5.49
CA THR A 41 -10.23 -4.08 6.59
C THR A 41 -8.80 -3.86 6.08
N TRP A 42 -7.89 -3.46 6.96
CA TRP A 42 -6.48 -3.30 6.59
C TRP A 42 -5.85 -4.59 6.06
N ARG A 43 -6.24 -5.76 6.58
CA ARG A 43 -5.80 -7.05 6.05
C ARG A 43 -6.28 -7.25 4.61
N GLU A 44 -7.57 -7.03 4.35
CA GLU A 44 -8.15 -7.21 3.02
C GLU A 44 -7.57 -6.23 2.01
N THR A 45 -7.36 -4.97 2.40
CA THR A 45 -6.69 -3.98 1.55
C THR A 45 -5.28 -4.44 1.17
N CYS A 46 -4.50 -4.95 2.13
CA CYS A 46 -3.15 -5.46 1.85
C CYS A 46 -3.18 -6.62 0.84
N ASP A 47 -4.03 -7.62 1.07
CA ASP A 47 -4.19 -8.77 0.18
C ASP A 47 -4.59 -8.34 -1.24
N ARG A 48 -5.49 -7.36 -1.35
CA ARG A 48 -5.95 -6.81 -2.64
C ARG A 48 -4.83 -6.06 -3.36
N CYS A 49 -4.03 -5.27 -2.65
CA CYS A 49 -2.87 -4.58 -3.21
C CYS A 49 -1.80 -5.57 -3.69
N LEU A 50 -1.55 -6.65 -2.95
CA LEU A 50 -0.61 -7.72 -3.35
C LEU A 50 -1.08 -8.46 -4.60
N ARG A 51 -2.39 -8.76 -4.71
CA ARG A 51 -2.97 -9.36 -5.92
C ARG A 51 -2.81 -8.44 -7.14
N LEU A 52 -3.06 -7.14 -6.97
CA LEU A 52 -2.84 -6.15 -8.02
C LEU A 52 -1.36 -6.08 -8.43
N ALA A 53 -0.43 -5.98 -7.47
CA ALA A 53 1.00 -5.95 -7.74
C ALA A 53 1.46 -7.19 -8.53
N SER A 54 0.96 -8.37 -8.15
CA SER A 54 1.23 -9.63 -8.88
C SER A 54 0.69 -9.60 -10.30
N ALA A 55 -0.52 -9.08 -10.52
CA ALA A 55 -1.08 -8.93 -11.87
C ALA A 55 -0.26 -7.96 -12.73
N LEU A 56 0.20 -6.84 -12.17
CA LEU A 56 1.07 -5.89 -12.87
C LEU A 56 2.42 -6.54 -13.24
N THR A 57 3.00 -7.35 -12.37
CA THR A 57 4.22 -8.12 -12.68
C THR A 57 3.98 -9.07 -13.86
N GLN A 58 2.83 -9.77 -13.87
CA GLN A 58 2.47 -10.68 -14.96
C GLN A 58 2.22 -9.95 -16.29
N LEU A 59 1.82 -8.68 -16.25
CA LEU A 59 1.70 -7.81 -17.42
C LEU A 59 3.04 -7.24 -17.90
N GLY A 60 4.16 -7.62 -17.28
CA GLY A 60 5.51 -7.19 -17.67
C GLY A 60 5.90 -5.83 -17.13
N ILE A 61 5.11 -5.25 -16.21
CA ILE A 61 5.49 -4.02 -15.52
C ILE A 61 6.56 -4.36 -14.50
N SER A 62 7.65 -3.59 -14.56
CA SER A 62 8.81 -3.75 -13.70
C SER A 62 9.31 -2.39 -13.26
N ARG A 63 10.31 -2.38 -12.39
CA ARG A 63 10.89 -1.18 -11.81
C ARG A 63 11.24 -0.14 -12.87
N GLY A 64 10.76 1.08 -12.67
CA GLY A 64 10.91 2.20 -13.62
C GLY A 64 9.81 2.25 -14.69
N GLY A 65 8.90 1.27 -14.71
CA GLY A 65 7.66 1.33 -15.46
C GLY A 65 6.73 2.40 -14.90
N VAL A 66 5.93 3.01 -15.79
CA VAL A 66 4.97 4.04 -15.44
C VAL A 66 3.56 3.48 -15.58
N VAL A 67 2.78 3.57 -14.51
CA VAL A 67 1.36 3.23 -14.51
C VAL A 67 0.55 4.51 -14.38
N ALA A 68 -0.31 4.77 -15.36
CA ALA A 68 -1.24 5.89 -15.34
C ALA A 68 -2.68 5.35 -15.19
N ALA A 69 -3.50 6.05 -14.40
CA ALA A 69 -4.92 5.74 -14.24
C ALA A 69 -5.74 7.02 -14.21
N LEU A 70 -6.91 6.97 -14.84
CA LEU A 70 -7.94 8.00 -14.76
C LEU A 70 -9.20 7.33 -14.22
N ALA A 71 -9.51 7.60 -12.95
CA ALA A 71 -10.62 6.98 -12.25
C ALA A 71 -11.22 7.95 -11.22
N PRO A 72 -12.49 7.78 -10.83
CA PRO A 72 -13.08 8.50 -9.69
C PRO A 72 -12.44 8.07 -8.36
N ASN A 73 -12.86 8.70 -7.25
CA ASN A 73 -12.43 8.33 -5.90
C ASN A 73 -13.10 7.02 -5.43
N ILE A 74 -12.63 5.90 -5.96
CA ILE A 74 -13.13 4.55 -5.68
C ILE A 74 -12.06 3.68 -5.00
N PRO A 75 -12.43 2.59 -4.30
CA PRO A 75 -11.48 1.72 -3.61
C PRO A 75 -10.36 1.18 -4.49
N ALA A 76 -10.64 0.86 -5.76
CA ALA A 76 -9.63 0.40 -6.70
C ALA A 76 -8.54 1.45 -6.98
N MET A 77 -8.91 2.74 -7.04
CA MET A 77 -7.93 3.83 -7.20
C MET A 77 -7.05 3.97 -5.96
N TYR A 78 -7.64 3.79 -4.78
CA TYR A 78 -6.89 3.76 -3.52
C TYR A 78 -5.91 2.59 -3.46
N GLU A 79 -6.34 1.38 -3.85
CA GLU A 79 -5.49 0.18 -3.90
C GLU A 79 -4.34 0.32 -4.90
N LEU A 80 -4.58 0.99 -6.04
CA LEU A 80 -3.56 1.25 -7.06
C LEU A 80 -2.37 2.04 -6.50
N HIS A 81 -2.60 2.99 -5.58
CA HIS A 81 -1.53 3.78 -4.97
C HIS A 81 -0.50 2.91 -4.23
N PHE A 82 -0.93 1.79 -3.64
CA PHE A 82 -0.02 0.85 -3.00
C PHE A 82 0.44 -0.25 -3.95
N GLY A 83 -0.47 -0.86 -4.71
CA GLY A 83 -0.18 -1.99 -5.58
C GLY A 83 0.88 -1.70 -6.64
N VAL A 84 0.90 -0.49 -7.20
CA VAL A 84 1.95 -0.06 -8.15
C VAL A 84 3.30 0.08 -7.44
N GLN A 85 3.34 0.64 -6.23
CA GLN A 85 4.60 0.82 -5.50
C GLN A 85 5.19 -0.51 -5.02
N ILE A 86 4.34 -1.49 -4.66
CA ILE A 86 4.78 -2.85 -4.32
C ILE A 86 5.44 -3.54 -5.52
N ASN A 87 5.00 -3.25 -6.74
CA ASN A 87 5.51 -3.86 -7.96
C ASN A 87 6.95 -3.41 -8.34
N GLY A 88 7.43 -2.27 -7.80
CA GLY A 88 8.84 -1.85 -7.87
C GLY A 88 9.08 -0.48 -8.47
#